data_AF-A0A8K0IK91-F1
#
_entry.id   AF-A0A8K0IK91-F1
#
_cell.length_a   1.000
_cell.length_b   1.000
_cell.length_c   1.000
_cell.angle_alpha   90.00
_cell.angle_beta   90.00
_cell.angle_gamma   90.00
#
_symmetry.space_group_name_H-M   'P 1'
#
loop_
_entity.id
_entity.type
_entity.pdbx_description
1 polymer ?
#
loop_
_entity_poly.entity_id
_entity_poly.type
_entity_poly.pdbx_seq_one_letter_code
_entity_poly.pdbx_strand_id
1 'polypeptide(L)'
;MASPSHTLLLPVLVVLVLLEAHTEVGVATSDHGPIMSHDMLEAGPWNDAHATLYGGADGSQAKDTMSQGYGLMTAALSNVLFNDGAGCGSCFGIKCINAPQSCKPGQPSICHQPMPSQLIAEYKVGIVPVQYRRRRRCPERASKLNKLGWTPMERKWGQYRETAKSRLRSPPPPRLASQRRENASDEKTKSWKSLINIAVSGAAGMISNHLLFKLASGEVFGPEQPIALKLLGSERSFQALEGVAMELEDSLYPLLREVSIGIDPYEVFQDAEWALLIGAKPRGPGMERADLLDINGQIFAEQGKALNAVASRNVKVMVVGNPCNTNALICLKNAPDLPAKNFHALTRLDENRAKCQMMMNQKFTSILQLALKAGVFYDKVSKVTIWGNHSTTQVPDFLNAKINGISVKEVITDTKWLEEEFTESVQKRGGVLIQKWGRSSAASTAVSIVDAIRSLITPTPPGDWFSSGVYTDGNPYGIAEDIVFSMPCRSEGNGDYELVKEVIFDDYLWKRIKKTEAELLAEKRCVGHLTGEGNAFCDLPEDTMLPGEQ
;
A
#
# COMPACT_ATOMS: atom_id res chain seq x y z
N MET A 1 25.54 -57.24 -56.88
CA MET A 1 26.62 -57.07 -57.87
C MET A 1 27.51 -55.93 -57.42
N ALA A 2 28.80 -56.23 -57.30
CA ALA A 2 30.03 -55.41 -57.15
C ALA A 2 29.98 -53.92 -56.73
N SER A 3 30.77 -53.62 -55.68
CA SER A 3 31.36 -52.32 -55.30
C SER A 3 32.50 -51.91 -56.29
N PRO A 4 33.22 -50.74 -56.19
CA PRO A 4 33.97 -50.33 -54.98
C PRO A 4 34.23 -48.81 -54.70
N SER A 5 34.54 -48.53 -53.42
CA SER A 5 35.58 -47.63 -52.84
C SER A 5 35.85 -46.20 -53.39
N HIS A 6 35.75 -45.16 -52.54
CA HIS A 6 36.88 -44.57 -51.78
C HIS A 6 36.53 -43.27 -51.00
N THR A 7 36.91 -43.31 -49.72
CA THR A 7 37.30 -42.30 -48.71
C THR A 7 37.79 -40.91 -49.19
N LEU A 8 37.37 -39.80 -48.55
CA LEU A 8 38.18 -38.94 -47.65
C LEU A 8 37.51 -37.59 -47.26
N LEU A 9 37.81 -37.18 -46.02
CA LEU A 9 37.39 -36.02 -45.23
C LEU A 9 38.28 -34.76 -45.44
N LEU A 10 37.79 -33.64 -44.87
CA LEU A 10 38.44 -32.35 -44.48
C LEU A 10 38.44 -31.20 -45.53
N PRO A 11 38.63 -29.89 -45.15
CA PRO A 11 38.90 -29.33 -43.82
C PRO A 11 38.12 -28.04 -43.40
N VAL A 12 38.21 -27.79 -42.09
CA VAL A 12 38.01 -26.53 -41.35
C VAL A 12 39.11 -25.52 -41.70
N LEU A 13 38.76 -24.24 -41.91
CA LEU A 13 39.73 -23.16 -42.12
C LEU A 13 39.96 -22.35 -40.83
N VAL A 14 41.24 -22.25 -40.49
CA VAL A 14 41.86 -21.51 -39.38
C VAL A 14 42.23 -20.09 -39.84
N VAL A 15 42.05 -19.08 -38.99
CA VAL A 15 42.89 -17.87 -38.99
C VAL A 15 43.36 -17.59 -37.57
N LEU A 16 44.68 -17.47 -37.43
CA LEU A 16 45.47 -17.29 -36.22
C LEU A 16 46.05 -15.87 -36.24
N VAL A 17 45.97 -15.12 -35.13
CA VAL A 17 47.01 -14.16 -34.74
C VAL A 17 47.16 -14.16 -33.22
N LEU A 18 48.39 -14.44 -32.78
CA LEU A 18 48.93 -14.45 -31.43
C LEU A 18 49.25 -13.02 -30.94
N LEU A 19 49.17 -12.74 -29.63
CA LEU A 19 50.35 -12.44 -28.79
C LEU A 19 49.98 -12.24 -27.31
N GLU A 20 50.58 -13.10 -26.48
CA GLU A 20 51.20 -12.89 -25.17
C GLU A 20 50.51 -12.05 -24.07
N ALA A 21 50.03 -12.75 -23.04
CA ALA A 21 49.84 -12.22 -21.70
C ALA A 21 50.99 -12.69 -20.79
N HIS A 22 51.79 -11.77 -20.27
CA HIS A 22 52.67 -12.00 -19.13
C HIS A 22 52.08 -11.33 -17.88
N THR A 23 51.92 -12.15 -16.84
CA THR A 23 51.65 -11.76 -15.46
C THR A 23 52.93 -11.27 -14.79
N GLU A 24 52.91 -10.09 -14.16
CA GLU A 24 53.75 -9.83 -12.98
C GLU A 24 53.02 -8.95 -11.95
N VAL A 25 53.15 -9.40 -10.70
CA VAL A 25 52.70 -8.79 -9.45
C VAL A 25 53.78 -7.78 -9.02
N GLY A 26 53.39 -6.57 -8.63
CA GLY A 26 54.31 -5.54 -8.13
C GLY A 26 53.67 -4.63 -7.08
N VAL A 27 54.21 -4.70 -5.86
CA VAL A 27 53.78 -4.00 -4.64
C VAL A 27 54.17 -2.51 -4.66
N ALA A 28 53.39 -1.70 -3.93
CA ALA A 28 53.49 -0.25 -3.78
C ALA A 28 54.81 0.28 -3.20
N THR A 29 55.24 1.45 -3.69
CA THR A 29 56.04 2.42 -2.93
C THR A 29 55.58 3.85 -3.21
N SER A 30 55.34 4.60 -2.14
CA SER A 30 55.05 6.03 -2.11
C SER A 30 56.30 6.85 -2.44
N ASP A 31 56.19 7.87 -3.29
CA ASP A 31 57.08 9.03 -3.17
C ASP A 31 56.42 10.34 -3.64
N HIS A 32 56.71 11.41 -2.90
CA HIS A 32 56.10 12.72 -3.03
C HIS A 32 56.93 13.66 -3.91
N GLY A 33 56.29 14.34 -4.86
CA GLY A 33 56.74 15.62 -5.42
C GLY A 33 55.99 16.03 -6.69
N PRO A 34 56.04 17.31 -7.14
CA PRO A 34 56.12 18.58 -6.41
C PRO A 34 54.81 19.39 -6.53
N ILE A 35 54.65 20.39 -5.66
CA ILE A 35 53.55 21.36 -5.68
C ILE A 35 53.72 22.30 -6.88
N MET A 36 52.78 22.29 -7.84
CA MET A 36 52.61 23.34 -8.84
C MET A 36 51.19 23.93 -8.84
N SER A 37 51.18 25.25 -8.97
CA SER A 37 50.12 26.26 -8.98
C SER A 37 48.67 25.83 -9.24
N HIS A 38 47.80 26.29 -8.32
CA HIS A 38 46.40 26.59 -8.58
C HIS A 38 46.26 27.56 -9.78
N ASP A 39 45.71 27.11 -10.90
CA ASP A 39 44.67 27.85 -11.63
C ASP A 39 43.99 27.01 -12.73
N MET A 40 42.67 27.23 -12.85
CA MET A 40 41.80 26.90 -14.00
C MET A 40 41.53 25.42 -14.32
N LEU A 41 40.76 24.74 -13.46
CA LEU A 41 40.02 23.53 -13.83
C LEU A 41 38.84 23.91 -14.74
N GLU A 42 38.97 23.60 -16.04
CA GLU A 42 37.99 23.90 -17.07
C GLU A 42 36.59 23.36 -16.70
N ALA A 43 35.59 24.25 -16.81
CA ALA A 43 34.19 23.84 -16.80
C ALA A 43 33.83 23.32 -18.19
N GLY A 44 32.86 22.41 -18.27
CA GLY A 44 32.23 22.09 -19.56
C GLY A 44 31.59 23.31 -20.24
N PRO A 45 31.21 23.19 -21.53
CA PRO A 45 30.55 24.26 -22.26
C PRO A 45 29.25 24.71 -21.57
N TRP A 46 28.87 25.97 -21.81
CA TRP A 46 27.57 26.49 -21.36
C TRP A 46 26.47 25.89 -22.22
N ASN A 47 25.43 25.38 -21.57
CA ASN A 47 24.24 24.83 -22.21
C ASN A 47 23.05 25.73 -21.91
N ASP A 48 22.18 25.92 -22.90
CA ASP A 48 20.95 26.68 -22.75
C ASP A 48 19.92 25.92 -21.90
N ALA A 49 19.18 26.66 -21.06
CA ALA A 49 18.12 26.15 -20.22
C ALA A 49 17.09 27.25 -19.91
N HIS A 50 16.04 26.87 -19.18
CA HIS A 50 15.00 27.79 -18.74
C HIS A 50 14.77 27.66 -17.23
N ALA A 51 14.65 28.80 -16.55
CA ALA A 51 14.21 28.87 -15.16
C ALA A 51 12.76 29.35 -15.13
N THR A 52 11.86 28.58 -14.52
CA THR A 52 10.46 29.01 -14.42
C THR A 52 10.13 29.46 -13.01
N LEU A 53 9.54 30.66 -12.91
CA LEU A 53 9.14 31.31 -11.67
C LEU A 53 7.61 31.27 -11.58
N TYR A 54 7.08 30.53 -10.60
CA TYR A 54 5.64 30.32 -10.42
C TYR A 54 5.15 31.01 -9.13
N GLY A 55 4.81 32.30 -9.22
CA GLY A 55 4.00 33.03 -8.22
C GLY A 55 4.73 33.68 -7.03
N GLY A 56 4.04 34.62 -6.36
CA GLY A 56 4.45 35.36 -5.15
C GLY A 56 4.96 34.48 -3.99
N ALA A 57 5.73 35.06 -3.06
CA ALA A 57 6.25 34.36 -1.87
C ALA A 57 5.16 33.77 -0.93
N ASP A 58 3.89 34.12 -1.19
CA ASP A 58 2.69 33.68 -0.49
C ASP A 58 1.93 32.55 -1.24
N GLY A 59 2.42 32.11 -2.41
CA GLY A 59 1.78 31.06 -3.21
C GLY A 59 0.48 31.48 -3.90
N SER A 60 0.11 32.77 -3.87
CA SER A 60 -1.20 33.27 -4.30
C SER A 60 -1.51 33.10 -5.80
N GLN A 61 -0.51 32.77 -6.62
CA GLN A 61 -0.67 32.55 -8.08
C GLN A 61 -0.22 31.15 -8.54
N ALA A 62 0.01 30.23 -7.61
CA ALA A 62 0.41 28.85 -7.89
C ALA A 62 -0.83 27.97 -8.15
N LYS A 63 -1.41 28.06 -9.35
CA LYS A 63 -2.30 26.97 -9.80
C LYS A 63 -1.41 25.88 -10.43
N ASP A 64 -1.39 24.72 -9.76
CA ASP A 64 -0.95 23.41 -10.26
C ASP A 64 0.49 22.91 -9.94
N THR A 65 1.18 23.46 -8.94
CA THR A 65 2.54 23.00 -8.55
C THR A 65 2.57 21.85 -7.53
N MET A 66 1.54 21.70 -6.68
CA MET A 66 1.47 20.63 -5.66
C MET A 66 1.15 19.25 -6.26
N SER A 67 0.47 19.20 -7.40
CA SER A 67 0.12 17.97 -8.12
C SER A 67 1.32 17.30 -8.81
N GLN A 68 2.40 18.07 -9.04
CA GLN A 68 3.64 17.61 -9.68
C GLN A 68 4.84 17.53 -8.70
N GLY A 69 4.61 17.71 -7.39
CA GLY A 69 5.63 17.52 -6.36
C GLY A 69 6.55 18.71 -6.08
N TYR A 70 6.22 19.92 -6.55
CA TYR A 70 7.04 21.12 -6.32
C TYR A 70 6.51 21.96 -5.16
N GLY A 71 7.35 22.27 -4.17
CA GLY A 71 7.00 23.15 -3.04
C GLY A 71 7.11 24.65 -3.38
N LEU A 72 6.46 25.51 -2.57
CA LEU A 72 6.34 26.97 -2.76
C LEU A 72 7.68 27.74 -2.84
N MET A 73 8.79 27.12 -2.43
CA MET A 73 10.14 27.71 -2.45
C MET A 73 11.05 27.09 -3.53
N THR A 74 10.47 26.27 -4.42
CA THR A 74 11.20 25.49 -5.44
C THR A 74 10.99 26.14 -6.80
N ALA A 75 11.99 26.88 -7.28
CA ALA A 75 12.02 27.25 -8.70
C ALA A 75 12.52 26.04 -9.48
N ALA A 76 11.66 25.45 -10.31
CA ALA A 76 12.07 24.43 -11.27
C ALA A 76 12.97 25.08 -12.33
N LEU A 77 14.29 24.91 -12.18
CA LEU A 77 15.18 24.93 -13.33
C LEU A 77 14.81 23.70 -14.15
N SER A 78 14.50 23.89 -15.45
CA SER A 78 13.82 22.93 -16.33
C SER A 78 14.24 21.46 -16.19
N ASN A 79 13.42 20.54 -16.73
CA ASN A 79 13.68 19.10 -16.87
C ASN A 79 15.13 18.75 -17.29
N VAL A 80 15.85 19.63 -17.98
CA VAL A 80 17.27 19.46 -18.40
C VAL A 80 18.25 19.29 -17.22
N LEU A 81 17.95 19.79 -16.02
CA LEU A 81 18.77 19.58 -14.83
C LEU A 81 18.37 18.33 -14.03
N PHE A 82 17.17 17.80 -14.27
CA PHE A 82 16.59 16.67 -13.55
C PHE A 82 16.46 15.39 -14.38
N ASN A 83 16.71 15.44 -15.69
CA ASN A 83 16.85 14.30 -16.58
C ASN A 83 18.11 14.47 -17.44
N ASP A 84 19.04 13.52 -17.28
CA ASP A 84 20.38 13.41 -17.90
C ASP A 84 21.47 14.38 -17.44
N GLY A 85 21.42 14.79 -16.16
CA GLY A 85 22.35 15.80 -15.61
C GLY A 85 22.78 15.66 -14.15
N ALA A 86 22.89 14.44 -13.60
CA ALA A 86 23.48 14.11 -12.28
C ALA A 86 22.76 14.60 -11.00
N GLY A 87 22.46 13.64 -10.12
CA GLY A 87 21.58 13.76 -8.96
C GLY A 87 21.94 14.78 -7.87
N CYS A 88 21.10 14.79 -6.83
CA CYS A 88 21.19 15.65 -5.66
C CYS A 88 22.64 15.69 -5.11
N GLY A 89 23.21 16.89 -4.97
CA GLY A 89 24.61 17.09 -4.53
C GLY A 89 25.62 17.47 -5.64
N SER A 90 25.22 17.54 -6.91
CA SER A 90 26.08 18.04 -7.99
C SER A 90 26.18 19.58 -8.02
N CYS A 91 27.33 20.13 -8.41
CA CYS A 91 27.61 21.57 -8.46
C CYS A 91 27.48 22.15 -9.87
N PHE A 92 26.72 23.25 -10.02
CA PHE A 92 26.50 23.91 -11.32
C PHE A 92 26.77 25.41 -11.26
N GLY A 93 27.26 25.97 -12.35
CA GLY A 93 27.26 27.42 -12.60
C GLY A 93 26.05 27.81 -13.44
N ILE A 94 25.32 28.87 -13.07
CA ILE A 94 24.11 29.35 -13.79
C ILE A 94 24.24 30.85 -14.04
N LYS A 95 23.85 31.33 -15.23
CA LYS A 95 23.76 32.77 -15.57
C LYS A 95 22.50 33.07 -16.39
N CYS A 96 21.93 34.26 -16.20
CA CYS A 96 20.79 34.75 -16.97
C CYS A 96 21.27 35.25 -18.35
N ILE A 97 20.53 34.98 -19.42
CA ILE A 97 20.88 35.42 -20.78
C ILE A 97 19.67 36.07 -21.45
N ASN A 98 19.89 37.11 -22.26
CA ASN A 98 18.91 37.66 -23.21
C ASN A 98 17.52 38.04 -22.65
N ALA A 99 17.41 38.38 -21.36
CA ALA A 99 16.14 38.82 -20.74
C ALA A 99 16.34 40.04 -19.80
N PRO A 100 16.69 41.23 -20.33
CA PRO A 100 17.07 42.40 -19.52
C PRO A 100 15.97 42.93 -18.58
N GLN A 101 14.69 42.60 -18.80
CA GLN A 101 13.58 42.99 -17.93
C GLN A 101 13.26 41.96 -16.82
N SER A 102 13.90 40.79 -16.88
CA SER A 102 13.73 39.67 -15.94
C SER A 102 15.03 39.27 -15.25
N CYS A 103 16.19 39.65 -15.80
CA CYS A 103 17.50 39.46 -15.18
C CYS A 103 17.87 40.67 -14.32
N LYS A 104 18.46 40.45 -13.14
CA LYS A 104 18.96 41.57 -12.31
C LYS A 104 20.19 42.23 -12.96
N PRO A 105 20.22 43.56 -13.14
CA PRO A 105 21.38 44.26 -13.67
C PRO A 105 22.62 44.06 -12.79
N GLY A 106 23.76 43.73 -13.41
CA GLY A 106 25.06 43.65 -12.72
C GLY A 106 25.30 42.40 -11.86
N GLN A 107 24.44 41.36 -11.92
CA GLN A 107 24.67 40.09 -11.21
C GLN A 107 25.32 39.05 -12.13
N PRO A 108 26.55 38.61 -11.83
CA PRO A 108 27.22 37.59 -12.61
C PRO A 108 26.94 36.17 -12.05
N SER A 109 27.28 35.18 -12.86
CA SER A 109 27.07 33.74 -12.67
C SER A 109 27.13 33.23 -11.21
N ILE A 110 26.27 32.29 -10.81
CA ILE A 110 26.23 31.69 -9.46
C ILE A 110 26.62 30.21 -9.50
N CYS A 111 27.41 29.73 -8.52
CA CYS A 111 27.71 28.31 -8.30
C CYS A 111 26.83 27.69 -7.21
N HIS A 112 26.18 26.56 -7.45
CA HIS A 112 25.15 26.03 -6.54
C HIS A 112 24.97 24.49 -6.55
N GLN A 113 24.54 23.94 -5.41
CA GLN A 113 23.81 22.66 -5.26
C GLN A 113 22.32 23.00 -5.13
N PRO A 114 21.36 22.19 -5.64
CA PRO A 114 20.00 22.66 -5.92
C PRO A 114 19.25 23.22 -4.68
N MET A 115 19.19 24.56 -4.54
CA MET A 115 18.15 25.48 -3.97
C MET A 115 18.73 26.64 -3.10
N PRO A 116 18.37 27.95 -3.26
CA PRO A 116 17.39 28.62 -4.13
C PRO A 116 17.91 29.75 -5.07
N SER A 117 17.14 30.03 -6.13
CA SER A 117 17.42 30.88 -7.32
C SER A 117 17.19 32.40 -7.19
N GLN A 118 16.97 32.94 -5.99
CA GLN A 118 16.51 34.34 -5.77
C GLN A 118 17.53 35.45 -6.16
N LEU A 119 18.73 35.09 -6.57
CA LEU A 119 19.85 36.01 -6.77
C LEU A 119 20.05 36.45 -8.23
N ILE A 120 19.67 35.66 -9.24
CA ILE A 120 19.98 35.95 -10.67
C ILE A 120 18.85 36.59 -11.50
N ALA A 121 17.60 36.45 -11.08
CA ALA A 121 16.43 36.98 -11.80
C ALA A 121 15.54 37.83 -10.88
N GLU A 122 14.81 38.78 -11.45
CA GLU A 122 13.75 39.51 -10.76
C GLU A 122 12.54 38.61 -10.53
N TYR A 123 11.89 38.76 -9.37
CA TYR A 123 10.78 37.92 -8.96
C TYR A 123 9.50 38.32 -9.72
N LYS A 124 9.30 37.74 -10.91
CA LYS A 124 8.10 37.90 -11.75
C LYS A 124 7.68 36.53 -12.29
N VAL A 125 6.38 36.28 -12.39
CA VAL A 125 5.83 35.03 -12.94
C VAL A 125 6.23 34.89 -14.40
N GLY A 126 6.82 33.76 -14.79
CA GLY A 126 7.22 33.52 -16.18
C GLY A 126 8.43 32.60 -16.37
N ILE A 127 8.77 32.35 -17.63
CA ILE A 127 9.92 31.56 -18.06
C ILE A 127 11.08 32.52 -18.37
N VAL A 128 12.21 32.35 -17.67
CA VAL A 128 13.42 33.16 -17.86
C VAL A 128 14.50 32.31 -18.55
N PRO A 129 15.01 32.72 -19.72
CA PRO A 129 16.11 32.02 -20.37
C PRO A 129 17.42 32.15 -19.58
N VAL A 130 18.09 31.03 -19.36
CA VAL A 130 19.35 30.93 -18.60
C VAL A 130 20.34 30.02 -19.32
N GLN A 131 21.61 30.09 -18.95
CA GLN A 131 22.62 29.11 -19.31
C GLN A 131 23.17 28.44 -18.06
N TYR A 132 23.50 27.15 -18.15
CA TYR A 132 24.11 26.38 -17.07
C TYR A 132 25.34 25.61 -17.54
N ARG A 133 26.23 25.26 -16.60
CA ARG A 133 27.36 24.33 -16.83
C ARG A 133 27.71 23.57 -15.56
N ARG A 134 28.12 22.31 -15.69
CA ARG A 134 28.53 21.48 -14.53
C ARG A 134 29.94 21.82 -14.06
N ARG A 135 30.16 21.72 -12.75
CA ARG A 135 31.45 21.92 -12.08
C ARG A 135 31.80 20.69 -11.24
N ARG A 136 33.09 20.33 -11.23
CA ARG A 136 33.60 19.20 -10.42
C ARG A 136 33.61 19.49 -8.90
N ARG A 137 33.68 20.75 -8.46
CA ARG A 137 33.62 21.16 -7.05
C ARG A 137 32.88 22.49 -6.88
N CYS A 138 32.17 22.63 -5.76
CA CYS A 138 31.60 23.90 -5.30
C CYS A 138 32.69 24.74 -4.59
N PRO A 139 32.86 26.04 -4.89
CA PRO A 139 33.83 26.87 -4.18
C PRO A 139 33.38 27.16 -2.74
N GLU A 140 34.18 26.75 -1.75
CA GLU A 140 33.82 26.88 -0.31
C GLU A 140 34.15 28.24 0.33
N ARG A 141 34.88 29.14 -0.36
CA ARG A 141 35.29 30.45 0.18
C ARG A 141 34.85 31.63 -0.69
N ALA A 142 34.14 32.58 -0.08
CA ALA A 142 33.64 33.82 -0.69
C ALA A 142 34.71 34.65 -1.43
N SER A 143 35.97 34.61 -0.97
CA SER A 143 37.09 35.35 -1.56
C SER A 143 37.54 34.86 -2.94
N LYS A 144 37.32 33.58 -3.28
CA LYS A 144 37.58 33.03 -4.63
C LYS A 144 36.44 33.33 -5.62
N LEU A 145 35.22 33.53 -5.12
CA LEU A 145 34.04 33.84 -5.93
C LEU A 145 34.08 35.28 -6.48
N ASN A 146 34.44 36.26 -5.64
CA ASN A 146 34.52 37.67 -6.07
C ASN A 146 35.59 37.92 -7.15
N LYS A 147 36.72 37.21 -7.14
CA LYS A 147 37.79 37.35 -8.15
C LYS A 147 37.40 36.85 -9.55
N LEU A 148 36.44 35.93 -9.63
CA LEU A 148 35.94 35.42 -10.90
C LEU A 148 34.73 36.24 -11.42
N GLY A 149 34.32 37.28 -10.67
CA GLY A 149 33.07 38.00 -10.85
C GLY A 149 31.86 37.11 -10.53
N TRP A 150 31.75 36.55 -9.32
CA TRP A 150 30.61 35.71 -8.89
C TRP A 150 30.17 36.18 -7.50
N THR A 151 28.87 36.28 -7.26
CA THR A 151 28.32 36.65 -5.94
C THR A 151 28.21 35.40 -5.04
N PRO A 152 28.87 35.38 -3.85
CA PRO A 152 28.63 34.34 -2.85
C PRO A 152 27.24 34.49 -2.25
N MET A 153 26.57 33.37 -1.97
CA MET A 153 25.37 33.39 -1.13
C MET A 153 25.81 33.73 0.30
N GLU A 154 25.47 34.93 0.79
CA GLU A 154 25.63 35.26 2.21
C GLU A 154 24.87 34.22 3.05
N ARG A 155 25.58 33.60 4.00
CA ARG A 155 24.99 32.67 4.97
C ARG A 155 23.93 33.43 5.80
N LYS A 156 22.68 33.45 5.36
CA LYS A 156 21.52 33.74 6.23
C LYS A 156 21.18 32.55 7.17
N TRP A 157 22.21 31.97 7.76
CA TRP A 157 22.14 31.20 9.02
C TRP A 157 22.65 32.02 10.22
N GLY A 158 23.04 33.29 9.99
CA GLY A 158 23.57 34.21 11.02
C GLY A 158 22.52 35.01 11.79
N GLN A 159 21.32 35.25 11.25
CA GLN A 159 20.31 36.11 11.89
C GLN A 159 19.48 35.43 12.99
N TYR A 160 19.59 34.11 13.16
CA TYR A 160 19.04 33.40 14.33
C TYR A 160 20.09 33.14 15.43
N ARG A 161 21.33 33.63 15.28
CA ARG A 161 22.41 33.40 16.24
C ARG A 161 22.78 34.62 17.09
N GLU A 162 22.29 35.82 16.76
CA GLU A 162 22.55 37.04 17.55
C GLU A 162 21.48 37.36 18.59
N THR A 163 20.24 36.88 18.44
CA THR A 163 19.23 36.91 19.52
C THR A 163 19.53 35.94 20.67
N ALA A 164 20.48 35.01 20.47
CA ALA A 164 20.92 34.06 21.49
C ALA A 164 22.20 34.49 22.25
N LYS A 165 22.98 35.45 21.76
CA LYS A 165 24.27 35.84 22.36
C LYS A 165 24.19 37.04 23.32
N SER A 166 23.12 37.84 23.27
CA SER A 166 22.92 38.93 24.25
C SER A 166 22.33 38.47 25.59
N ARG A 167 21.86 37.21 25.70
CA ARG A 167 21.37 36.60 26.96
C ARG A 167 22.42 35.77 27.73
N LEU A 168 23.71 35.96 27.46
CA LEU A 168 24.81 35.24 28.12
C LEU A 168 25.69 36.14 29.01
N ARG A 169 25.20 37.31 29.42
CA ARG A 169 25.88 38.19 30.42
C ARG A 169 24.92 38.70 31.50
N SER A 170 24.06 37.83 32.01
CA SER A 170 23.31 38.08 33.24
C SER A 170 23.87 37.17 34.34
N PRO A 171 24.05 37.64 35.58
CA PRO A 171 24.48 36.77 36.68
C PRO A 171 23.43 35.65 36.87
N PRO A 172 23.85 34.46 37.35
CA PRO A 172 22.95 33.32 37.40
C PRO A 172 21.79 33.60 38.36
N PRO A 173 20.55 33.23 38.02
CA PRO A 173 19.48 33.19 39.00
C PRO A 173 19.81 32.12 40.07
N PRO A 174 19.31 32.27 41.30
CA PRO A 174 19.60 31.32 42.37
C PRO A 174 19.15 29.91 41.97
N ARG A 175 19.97 28.90 42.34
CA ARG A 175 19.78 27.49 42.00
C ARG A 175 18.37 27.02 42.39
N LEU A 176 17.49 26.90 41.41
CA LEU A 176 16.31 26.04 41.51
C LEU A 176 16.71 24.63 41.09
N ALA A 177 16.23 23.67 41.86
CA ALA A 177 16.62 22.27 41.87
C ALA A 177 16.60 21.62 40.47
N SER A 178 17.50 20.65 40.30
CA SER A 178 17.60 19.73 39.19
C SER A 178 16.23 19.19 38.74
N GLN A 179 15.66 19.77 37.69
CA GLN A 179 14.58 19.14 36.94
C GLN A 179 15.20 18.37 35.77
N ARG A 180 14.91 17.07 35.77
CA ARG A 180 15.26 16.11 34.71
C ARG A 180 14.88 16.69 33.35
N ARG A 181 15.83 16.71 32.40
CA ARG A 181 15.48 16.62 30.98
C ARG A 181 14.99 15.18 30.74
N GLU A 182 13.71 14.92 30.96
CA GLU A 182 13.06 13.80 30.31
C GLU A 182 12.95 14.15 28.81
N ASN A 183 13.43 13.27 27.93
CA ASN A 183 13.50 13.54 26.50
C ASN A 183 12.08 13.70 25.92
N ALA A 184 11.87 14.67 25.03
CA ALA A 184 10.59 14.85 24.33
C ALA A 184 10.17 13.64 23.46
N SER A 185 11.11 12.72 23.14
CA SER A 185 10.83 11.42 22.51
C SER A 185 10.19 10.43 23.47
N ASP A 186 10.55 10.50 24.75
CA ASP A 186 10.05 9.61 25.81
C ASP A 186 8.67 10.11 26.30
N GLU A 187 8.35 11.39 26.14
CA GLU A 187 7.01 11.92 26.43
C GLU A 187 5.95 11.55 25.39
N LYS A 188 6.28 11.55 24.09
CA LYS A 188 5.33 11.18 23.02
C LYS A 188 4.93 9.70 23.02
N THR A 189 5.78 8.84 23.56
CA THR A 189 5.56 7.38 23.63
C THR A 189 4.91 6.95 24.94
N LYS A 190 4.82 7.83 25.96
CA LYS A 190 4.14 7.55 27.23
C LYS A 190 2.62 7.32 27.08
N SER A 191 1.99 7.85 26.02
CA SER A 191 0.56 7.61 25.75
C SER A 191 0.28 6.37 24.90
N TRP A 192 1.32 5.68 24.43
CA TRP A 192 1.14 4.52 23.56
C TRP A 192 0.63 3.31 24.32
N LYS A 193 -0.24 2.56 23.65
CA LYS A 193 -0.70 1.24 24.10
C LYS A 193 0.41 0.20 23.93
N SER A 194 0.18 -1.01 24.43
CA SER A 194 1.08 -2.15 24.21
C SER A 194 1.23 -2.44 22.73
N LEU A 195 2.45 -2.73 22.26
CA LEU A 195 2.75 -3.11 20.88
C LEU A 195 1.87 -4.27 20.42
N ILE A 196 1.30 -4.18 19.21
CA ILE A 196 0.54 -5.27 18.59
C ILE A 196 1.38 -5.92 17.48
N ASN A 197 1.49 -7.25 17.52
CA ASN A 197 2.13 -8.03 16.46
C ASN A 197 1.13 -8.39 15.35
N ILE A 198 1.42 -7.96 14.11
CA ILE A 198 0.56 -8.18 12.95
C ILE A 198 1.32 -8.97 11.89
N ALA A 199 0.91 -10.20 11.67
CA ALA A 199 1.40 -11.03 10.58
C ALA A 199 0.60 -10.78 9.29
N VAL A 200 1.28 -10.72 8.16
CA VAL A 200 0.66 -10.54 6.83
C VAL A 200 1.25 -11.55 5.85
N SER A 201 0.44 -12.47 5.33
CA SER A 201 0.86 -13.38 4.25
C SER A 201 0.63 -12.78 2.88
N GLY A 202 1.42 -13.19 1.88
CA GLY A 202 1.39 -12.54 0.56
C GLY A 202 1.83 -11.08 0.64
N ALA A 203 2.75 -10.77 1.55
CA ALA A 203 3.13 -9.39 1.88
C ALA A 203 3.81 -8.61 0.73
N ALA A 204 4.37 -9.30 -0.26
CA ALA A 204 4.89 -8.70 -1.49
C ALA A 204 3.81 -8.44 -2.58
N GLY A 205 2.54 -8.75 -2.28
CA GLY A 205 1.43 -8.62 -3.21
C GLY A 205 0.87 -7.20 -3.32
N MET A 206 0.10 -6.94 -4.39
CA MET A 206 -0.47 -5.61 -4.66
C MET A 206 -1.42 -5.09 -3.56
N ILE A 207 -2.19 -5.98 -2.93
CA ILE A 207 -3.09 -5.61 -1.82
C ILE A 207 -2.23 -5.18 -0.62
N SER A 208 -1.23 -5.97 -0.27
CA SER A 208 -0.29 -5.72 0.82
C SER A 208 0.45 -4.39 0.64
N ASN A 209 0.91 -4.06 -0.58
CA ASN A 209 1.56 -2.78 -0.87
C ASN A 209 0.69 -1.55 -0.59
N HIS A 210 -0.64 -1.69 -0.46
CA HIS A 210 -1.50 -0.60 0.01
C HIS A 210 -1.81 -0.72 1.50
N LEU A 211 -2.06 -1.96 1.96
CA LEU A 211 -2.47 -2.24 3.33
C LEU A 211 -1.37 -1.94 4.36
N LEU A 212 -0.12 -2.30 4.07
CA LEU A 212 0.99 -2.19 5.03
C LEU A 212 1.24 -0.74 5.46
N PHE A 213 1.19 0.20 4.51
CA PHE A 213 1.35 1.63 4.80
C PHE A 213 0.16 2.22 5.57
N LYS A 214 -1.06 1.68 5.37
CA LYS A 214 -2.24 2.03 6.17
C LYS A 214 -2.15 1.52 7.60
N LEU A 215 -1.61 0.32 7.79
CA LEU A 215 -1.30 -0.22 9.12
C LEU A 215 -0.24 0.65 9.81
N ALA A 216 0.88 0.90 9.14
CA ALA A 216 2.01 1.66 9.66
C ALA A 216 1.67 3.12 10.02
N SER A 217 0.76 3.75 9.27
CA SER A 217 0.32 5.13 9.54
C SER A 217 -0.56 5.28 10.78
N GLY A 218 -1.07 4.18 11.34
CA GLY A 218 -2.05 4.19 12.43
C GLY A 218 -3.50 4.42 11.98
N GLU A 219 -3.78 4.42 10.67
CA GLU A 219 -5.16 4.55 10.13
C GLU A 219 -6.08 3.44 10.64
N VAL A 220 -5.52 2.25 10.89
CA VAL A 220 -6.27 1.05 11.29
C VAL A 220 -6.52 1.03 12.78
N PHE A 221 -5.45 0.98 13.59
CA PHE A 221 -5.56 0.78 15.05
C PHE A 221 -5.56 2.07 15.87
N GLY A 222 -5.40 3.22 15.22
CA GLY A 222 -5.39 4.54 15.83
C GLY A 222 -3.98 5.10 16.07
N PRO A 223 -3.88 6.41 16.36
CA PRO A 223 -2.62 7.16 16.40
C PRO A 223 -1.75 6.89 17.63
N GLU A 224 -2.24 6.09 18.59
CA GLU A 224 -1.57 5.74 19.85
C GLU A 224 -1.27 4.24 19.95
N GLN A 225 -1.48 3.49 18.87
CA GLN A 225 -1.27 2.04 18.85
C GLN A 225 0.01 1.71 18.06
N PRO A 226 1.15 1.48 18.72
CA PRO A 226 2.33 0.98 18.05
C PRO A 226 2.09 -0.44 17.52
N ILE A 227 2.70 -0.76 16.38
CA ILE A 227 2.60 -2.06 15.71
C ILE A 227 3.97 -2.61 15.30
N ALA A 228 4.05 -3.94 15.22
CA ALA A 228 5.12 -4.67 14.58
C ALA A 228 4.56 -5.47 13.40
N LEU A 229 5.18 -5.33 12.22
CA LEU A 229 4.78 -6.04 11.01
C LEU A 229 5.66 -7.28 10.82
N LYS A 230 5.01 -8.44 10.72
CA LYS A 230 5.65 -9.73 10.43
C LYS A 230 5.21 -10.21 9.04
N LEU A 231 6.08 -10.06 8.05
CA LEU A 231 5.73 -10.18 6.65
C LEU A 231 6.12 -11.56 6.11
N LEU A 232 5.11 -12.36 5.74
CA LEU A 232 5.29 -13.68 5.17
C LEU A 232 5.21 -13.61 3.64
N GLY A 233 6.29 -14.01 2.98
CA GLY A 233 6.36 -14.16 1.52
C GLY A 233 6.50 -15.61 1.08
N SER A 234 6.98 -15.77 -0.15
CA SER A 234 7.42 -17.05 -0.71
C SER A 234 8.88 -16.92 -1.14
N GLU A 235 9.58 -18.04 -1.32
CA GLU A 235 10.95 -18.03 -1.87
C GLU A 235 11.04 -17.22 -3.17
N ARG A 236 10.06 -17.38 -4.06
CA ARG A 236 10.01 -16.68 -5.35
C ARG A 236 9.86 -15.17 -5.22
N SER A 237 9.22 -14.69 -4.16
CA SER A 237 8.90 -13.28 -3.96
C SER A 237 9.74 -12.60 -2.89
N PHE A 238 10.80 -13.25 -2.39
CA PHE A 238 11.58 -12.74 -1.27
C PHE A 238 12.24 -11.39 -1.59
N GLN A 239 12.82 -11.23 -2.78
CA GLN A 239 13.40 -9.95 -3.20
C GLN A 239 12.37 -8.82 -3.28
N ALA A 240 11.14 -9.13 -3.72
CA ALA A 240 10.06 -8.14 -3.72
C ALA A 240 9.64 -7.79 -2.28
N LEU A 241 9.70 -8.75 -1.37
CA LEU A 241 9.42 -8.55 0.05
C LEU A 241 10.47 -7.65 0.73
N GLU A 242 11.75 -7.82 0.39
CA GLU A 242 12.83 -6.92 0.81
C GLU A 242 12.56 -5.48 0.33
N GLY A 243 12.15 -5.32 -0.94
CA GLY A 243 11.77 -4.01 -1.48
C GLY A 243 10.63 -3.34 -0.69
N VAL A 244 9.60 -4.10 -0.32
CA VAL A 244 8.49 -3.58 0.51
C VAL A 244 8.97 -3.17 1.91
N ALA A 245 9.87 -3.94 2.52
CA ALA A 245 10.46 -3.58 3.82
C ALA A 245 11.29 -2.29 3.74
N MET A 246 12.09 -2.12 2.67
CA MET A 246 12.83 -0.88 2.43
C MET A 246 11.90 0.33 2.30
N GLU A 247 10.79 0.21 1.56
CA GLU A 247 9.81 1.30 1.45
C GLU A 247 9.14 1.63 2.80
N LEU A 248 8.90 0.63 3.66
CA LEU A 248 8.39 0.86 5.01
C LEU A 248 9.39 1.60 5.91
N GLU A 249 10.69 1.27 5.80
CA GLU A 249 11.76 1.97 6.51
C GLU A 249 11.88 3.44 6.05
N ASP A 250 11.87 3.67 4.74
CA ASP A 250 11.94 5.01 4.13
C ASP A 250 10.71 5.89 4.44
N SER A 251 9.59 5.28 4.85
CA SER A 251 8.35 5.98 5.18
C SER A 251 8.34 6.66 6.55
N LEU A 252 9.30 6.36 7.42
CA LEU A 252 9.49 7.00 8.74
C LEU A 252 8.24 7.01 9.63
N TYR A 253 7.43 5.94 9.58
CA TYR A 253 6.24 5.82 10.40
C TYR A 253 6.60 5.59 11.88
N PRO A 254 6.24 6.50 12.82
CA PRO A 254 6.64 6.37 14.21
C PRO A 254 6.00 5.18 14.93
N LEU A 255 4.77 4.82 14.54
CA LEU A 255 4.01 3.70 15.10
C LEU A 255 4.50 2.33 14.60
N LEU A 256 5.21 2.29 13.46
CA LEU A 256 5.85 1.08 12.98
C LEU A 256 7.15 0.88 13.74
N ARG A 257 7.13 -0.04 14.72
CA ARG A 257 8.27 -0.25 15.63
C ARG A 257 9.24 -1.28 15.12
N GLU A 258 8.72 -2.30 14.47
CA GLU A 258 9.47 -3.44 13.99
C GLU A 258 8.89 -3.92 12.66
N VAL A 259 9.77 -4.29 11.74
CA VAL A 259 9.44 -5.00 10.50
C VAL A 259 10.34 -6.23 10.47
N SER A 260 9.74 -7.40 10.27
CA SER A 260 10.45 -8.64 10.03
C SER A 260 9.89 -9.28 8.77
N ILE A 261 10.76 -9.91 7.97
CA ILE A 261 10.38 -10.59 6.74
C ILE A 261 10.83 -12.05 6.81
N GLY A 262 10.05 -12.95 6.25
CA GLY A 262 10.37 -14.38 6.24
C GLY A 262 9.52 -15.16 5.25
N ILE A 263 9.87 -16.44 5.09
CA ILE A 263 9.14 -17.40 4.25
C ILE A 263 8.59 -18.59 5.06
N ASP A 264 9.07 -18.77 6.29
CA ASP A 264 8.58 -19.80 7.20
C ASP A 264 7.41 -19.26 8.03
N PRO A 265 6.19 -19.81 7.90
CA PRO A 265 5.06 -19.37 8.70
C PRO A 265 5.27 -19.58 10.21
N TYR A 266 6.05 -20.58 10.66
CA TYR A 266 6.29 -20.81 12.09
C TYR A 266 7.17 -19.71 12.71
N GLU A 267 8.07 -19.10 11.94
CA GLU A 267 8.86 -17.96 12.41
C GLU A 267 8.04 -16.66 12.32
N VAL A 268 7.37 -16.43 11.19
CA VAL A 268 6.67 -15.16 10.94
C VAL A 268 5.42 -15.02 11.81
N PHE A 269 4.71 -16.10 12.13
CA PHE A 269 3.51 -16.05 12.97
C PHE A 269 3.78 -16.08 14.47
N GLN A 270 5.05 -16.17 14.88
CA GLN A 270 5.42 -16.15 16.30
C GLN A 270 4.78 -14.94 17.01
N ASP A 271 4.04 -15.19 18.08
CA ASP A 271 3.37 -14.17 18.90
C ASP A 271 2.43 -13.22 18.13
N ALA A 272 1.97 -13.59 16.93
CA ALA A 272 1.05 -12.76 16.16
C ALA A 272 -0.29 -12.63 16.91
N GLU A 273 -0.79 -11.39 17.02
CA GLU A 273 -2.12 -11.07 17.58
C GLU A 273 -3.14 -10.83 16.47
N TRP A 274 -2.68 -10.42 15.28
CA TRP A 274 -3.46 -10.38 14.06
C TRP A 274 -2.73 -11.14 12.97
N ALA A 275 -3.44 -11.96 12.20
CA ALA A 275 -2.92 -12.66 11.03
C ALA A 275 -3.79 -12.34 9.81
N LEU A 276 -3.26 -11.53 8.90
CA LEU A 276 -3.92 -11.10 7.66
C LEU A 276 -3.46 -12.01 6.52
N LEU A 277 -4.25 -13.04 6.22
CA LEU A 277 -3.88 -14.09 5.29
C LEU A 277 -4.35 -13.75 3.87
N ILE A 278 -3.54 -12.97 3.15
CA ILE A 278 -3.84 -12.47 1.80
C ILE A 278 -3.25 -13.40 0.73
N GLY A 279 -2.11 -14.01 1.00
CA GLY A 279 -1.39 -14.85 0.04
C GLY A 279 -2.14 -16.13 -0.29
N ALA A 280 -2.60 -16.23 -1.54
CA ALA A 280 -3.12 -17.45 -2.14
C ALA A 280 -2.61 -17.56 -3.58
N LYS A 281 -2.60 -18.77 -4.13
CA LYS A 281 -2.26 -18.99 -5.54
C LYS A 281 -3.42 -18.50 -6.41
N PRO A 282 -3.14 -17.66 -7.42
CA PRO A 282 -4.15 -17.19 -8.36
C PRO A 282 -4.64 -18.36 -9.24
N ARG A 283 -5.88 -18.26 -9.73
CA ARG A 283 -6.43 -19.26 -10.67
C ARG A 283 -5.69 -19.19 -12.00
N GLY A 284 -5.06 -20.29 -12.41
CA GLY A 284 -4.34 -20.39 -13.68
C GLY A 284 -5.27 -20.65 -14.88
N PRO A 285 -4.82 -20.41 -16.12
CA PRO A 285 -5.56 -20.81 -17.32
C PRO A 285 -5.84 -22.32 -17.32
N GLY A 286 -7.11 -22.71 -17.51
CA GLY A 286 -7.53 -24.11 -17.53
C GLY A 286 -7.51 -24.82 -16.16
N MET A 287 -7.31 -24.09 -15.06
CA MET A 287 -7.36 -24.65 -13.71
C MET A 287 -8.80 -24.88 -13.27
N GLU A 288 -9.10 -26.12 -12.87
CA GLU A 288 -10.38 -26.50 -12.31
C GLU A 288 -10.58 -25.89 -10.92
N ARG A 289 -11.83 -25.71 -10.52
CA ARG A 289 -12.14 -25.15 -9.19
C ARG A 289 -11.66 -26.05 -8.06
N ALA A 290 -11.76 -27.37 -8.24
CA ALA A 290 -11.27 -28.35 -7.26
C ALA A 290 -9.76 -28.24 -7.06
N ASP A 291 -8.98 -28.07 -8.13
CA ASP A 291 -7.52 -27.90 -8.04
C ASP A 291 -7.14 -26.63 -7.28
N LEU A 292 -7.87 -25.53 -7.53
CA LEU A 292 -7.66 -24.27 -6.81
C LEU A 292 -7.93 -24.45 -5.31
N LEU A 293 -9.04 -25.12 -4.96
CA LEU A 293 -9.41 -25.43 -3.58
C LEU A 293 -8.35 -26.28 -2.88
N ASP A 294 -7.84 -27.33 -3.54
CA ASP A 294 -6.81 -28.20 -2.95
C ASP A 294 -5.49 -27.46 -2.75
N ILE A 295 -4.99 -26.76 -3.78
CA ILE A 295 -3.71 -26.05 -3.71
C ILE A 295 -3.74 -24.96 -2.64
N ASN A 296 -4.78 -24.11 -2.63
CA ASN A 296 -4.88 -23.06 -1.63
C ASN A 296 -5.20 -23.67 -0.26
N GLY A 297 -6.05 -24.68 -0.19
CA GLY A 297 -6.34 -25.40 1.04
C GLY A 297 -5.09 -25.93 1.74
N GLN A 298 -4.13 -26.49 1.01
CA GLN A 298 -2.86 -26.95 1.60
C GLN A 298 -2.04 -25.79 2.21
N ILE A 299 -2.01 -24.63 1.54
CA ILE A 299 -1.35 -23.42 2.07
C ILE A 299 -1.99 -23.01 3.39
N PHE A 300 -3.32 -22.96 3.44
CA PHE A 300 -4.05 -22.53 4.63
C PHE A 300 -4.08 -23.59 5.74
N ALA A 301 -3.99 -24.87 5.41
CA ALA A 301 -3.79 -25.94 6.39
C ALA A 301 -2.45 -25.77 7.11
N GLU A 302 -1.37 -25.52 6.36
CA GLU A 302 -0.05 -25.32 6.96
C GLU A 302 0.06 -24.00 7.74
N GLN A 303 -0.52 -22.92 7.21
CA GLN A 303 -0.62 -21.66 7.96
C GLN A 303 -1.46 -21.81 9.24
N GLY A 304 -2.53 -22.61 9.21
CA GLY A 304 -3.33 -22.94 10.38
C GLY A 304 -2.51 -23.65 11.46
N LYS A 305 -1.74 -24.69 11.09
CA LYS A 305 -0.84 -25.39 12.01
C LYS A 305 0.21 -24.46 12.63
N ALA A 306 0.81 -23.59 11.81
CA ALA A 306 1.78 -22.61 12.28
C ALA A 306 1.15 -21.63 13.28
N LEU A 307 -0.01 -21.04 12.95
CA LEU A 307 -0.76 -20.17 13.87
C LEU A 307 -1.07 -20.90 15.19
N ASN A 308 -1.54 -22.14 15.11
CA ASN A 308 -1.81 -22.97 16.27
C ASN A 308 -0.58 -23.18 17.16
N ALA A 309 0.59 -23.40 16.55
CA ALA A 309 1.81 -23.66 17.27
C ALA A 309 2.38 -22.40 17.95
N VAL A 310 2.46 -21.28 17.22
CA VAL A 310 3.32 -20.16 17.62
C VAL A 310 2.63 -18.82 17.84
N ALA A 311 1.38 -18.64 17.37
CA ALA A 311 0.69 -17.37 17.50
C ALA A 311 0.12 -17.17 18.92
N SER A 312 -0.34 -15.94 19.19
CA SER A 312 -1.11 -15.63 20.39
C SER A 312 -2.33 -16.54 20.47
N ARG A 313 -2.65 -17.03 21.68
CA ARG A 313 -3.83 -17.89 21.90
C ARG A 313 -5.16 -17.21 21.55
N ASN A 314 -5.16 -15.88 21.47
CA ASN A 314 -6.31 -15.08 21.05
C ASN A 314 -6.06 -14.33 19.73
N VAL A 315 -5.18 -14.84 18.86
CA VAL A 315 -4.93 -14.25 17.54
C VAL A 315 -6.24 -14.09 16.76
N LYS A 316 -6.42 -12.95 16.10
CA LYS A 316 -7.51 -12.69 15.15
C LYS A 316 -7.03 -12.95 13.74
N VAL A 317 -7.69 -13.87 13.03
CA VAL A 317 -7.26 -14.33 11.71
C VAL A 317 -8.24 -13.82 10.66
N MET A 318 -7.74 -13.09 9.67
CA MET A 318 -8.54 -12.53 8.58
C MET A 318 -8.04 -13.06 7.24
N VAL A 319 -8.82 -13.95 6.64
CA VAL A 319 -8.55 -14.61 5.38
C VAL A 319 -9.13 -13.80 4.22
N VAL A 320 -8.25 -13.45 3.29
CA VAL A 320 -8.58 -12.73 2.05
C VAL A 320 -8.25 -13.59 0.83
N GLY A 321 -7.23 -14.46 0.93
CA GLY A 321 -6.85 -15.35 -0.15
C GLY A 321 -7.99 -16.31 -0.54
N ASN A 322 -8.34 -16.33 -1.82
CA ASN A 322 -9.48 -17.10 -2.33
C ASN A 322 -9.20 -18.61 -2.45
N PRO A 323 -10.21 -19.47 -2.27
CA PRO A 323 -11.59 -19.17 -1.82
C PRO A 323 -11.65 -18.91 -0.31
N CYS A 324 -11.95 -17.67 0.11
CA CYS A 324 -11.63 -17.22 1.47
C CYS A 324 -12.45 -17.91 2.57
N ASN A 325 -13.72 -18.24 2.35
CA ASN A 325 -14.54 -18.98 3.30
C ASN A 325 -13.97 -20.38 3.57
N THR A 326 -13.71 -21.16 2.52
CA THR A 326 -13.20 -22.53 2.65
C THR A 326 -11.75 -22.54 3.14
N ASN A 327 -10.93 -21.60 2.72
CA ASN A 327 -9.58 -21.42 3.26
C ASN A 327 -9.60 -21.10 4.77
N ALA A 328 -10.54 -20.26 5.22
CA ALA A 328 -10.72 -19.98 6.66
C ALA A 328 -11.18 -21.23 7.43
N LEU A 329 -12.09 -22.03 6.86
CA LEU A 329 -12.51 -23.31 7.44
C LEU A 329 -11.34 -24.29 7.57
N ILE A 330 -10.50 -24.42 6.54
CA ILE A 330 -9.33 -25.30 6.59
C ILE A 330 -8.33 -24.78 7.64
N CYS A 331 -8.09 -23.47 7.67
CA CYS A 331 -7.17 -22.84 8.61
C CYS A 331 -7.59 -23.09 10.06
N LEU A 332 -8.87 -22.89 10.40
CA LEU A 332 -9.39 -23.13 11.75
C LEU A 332 -9.40 -24.62 12.12
N LYS A 333 -9.68 -25.52 11.18
CA LYS A 333 -9.67 -26.98 11.42
C LYS A 333 -8.27 -27.51 11.70
N ASN A 334 -7.25 -26.84 11.19
CA ASN A 334 -5.85 -27.14 11.46
C ASN A 334 -5.29 -26.35 12.66
N ALA A 335 -6.13 -25.58 13.36
CA ALA A 335 -5.76 -24.78 14.52
C ALA A 335 -6.69 -25.01 15.73
N PRO A 336 -6.77 -26.25 16.26
CA PRO A 336 -7.74 -26.62 17.29
C PRO A 336 -7.54 -25.91 18.65
N ASP A 337 -6.34 -25.40 18.94
CA ASP A 337 -6.04 -24.69 20.19
C ASP A 337 -6.42 -23.20 20.12
N LEU A 338 -6.86 -22.72 18.95
CA LEU A 338 -7.32 -21.35 18.73
C LEU A 338 -8.85 -21.32 18.67
N PRO A 339 -9.51 -20.29 19.23
CA PRO A 339 -10.96 -20.18 19.15
C PRO A 339 -11.45 -20.07 17.70
N ALA A 340 -12.30 -21.00 17.25
CA ALA A 340 -12.86 -20.99 15.90
C ALA A 340 -13.54 -19.66 15.53
N LYS A 341 -14.13 -18.97 16.53
CA LYS A 341 -14.74 -17.65 16.35
C LYS A 341 -13.77 -16.58 15.84
N ASN A 342 -12.46 -16.74 16.04
CA ASN A 342 -11.45 -15.75 15.66
C ASN A 342 -11.07 -15.78 14.17
N PHE A 343 -11.61 -16.74 13.40
CA PHE A 343 -11.32 -16.88 11.99
C PHE A 343 -12.41 -16.20 11.16
N HIS A 344 -11.97 -15.24 10.36
CA HIS A 344 -12.82 -14.42 9.51
C HIS A 344 -12.46 -14.62 8.04
N ALA A 345 -13.46 -14.78 7.18
CA ALA A 345 -13.34 -14.63 5.74
C ALA A 345 -13.87 -13.25 5.31
N LEU A 346 -13.11 -12.55 4.47
CA LEU A 346 -13.39 -11.16 4.12
C LEU A 346 -14.50 -11.05 3.04
N THR A 347 -15.67 -10.57 3.45
CA THR A 347 -16.78 -10.16 2.54
C THR A 347 -17.07 -8.66 2.59
N ARG A 348 -16.23 -7.89 3.30
CA ARG A 348 -16.39 -6.44 3.49
C ARG A 348 -16.24 -5.64 2.20
N LEU A 349 -15.45 -6.12 1.24
CA LEU A 349 -15.33 -5.50 -0.07
C LEU A 349 -16.69 -5.50 -0.79
N ASP A 350 -17.41 -6.61 -0.69
CA ASP A 350 -18.71 -6.78 -1.33
C ASP A 350 -19.78 -5.96 -0.63
N GLU A 351 -19.74 -5.86 0.70
CA GLU A 351 -20.60 -4.93 1.45
C GLU A 351 -20.36 -3.47 1.02
N ASN A 352 -19.09 -3.05 0.93
CA ASN A 352 -18.73 -1.70 0.49
C ASN A 352 -19.20 -1.43 -0.95
N ARG A 353 -19.09 -2.42 -1.85
CA ARG A 353 -19.60 -2.36 -3.23
C ARG A 353 -21.14 -2.28 -3.25
N ALA A 354 -21.82 -3.07 -2.44
CA ALA A 354 -23.28 -3.09 -2.30
C ALA A 354 -23.82 -1.74 -1.81
N LYS A 355 -23.23 -1.18 -0.74
CA LYS A 355 -23.54 0.18 -0.25
C LYS A 355 -23.39 1.24 -1.35
N CYS A 356 -22.34 1.12 -2.18
CA CYS A 356 -22.12 2.02 -3.31
C CYS A 356 -23.19 1.86 -4.41
N GLN A 357 -23.60 0.64 -4.76
CA GLN A 357 -24.61 0.38 -5.79
C GLN A 357 -26.00 0.88 -5.39
N MET A 358 -26.43 0.63 -4.14
CA MET A 358 -27.69 1.15 -3.61
C MET A 358 -27.76 2.68 -3.70
N MET A 359 -26.62 3.36 -3.47
CA MET A 359 -26.51 4.80 -3.61
C MET A 359 -26.61 5.29 -5.06
N MET A 360 -25.94 4.61 -6.00
CA MET A 360 -25.93 5.03 -7.39
C MET A 360 -27.30 4.95 -8.06
N ASN A 361 -28.14 3.99 -7.67
CA ASN A 361 -29.50 3.86 -8.21
C ASN A 361 -30.38 5.08 -7.87
N GLN A 362 -30.25 5.67 -6.67
CA GLN A 362 -30.96 6.90 -6.29
C GLN A 362 -30.68 8.09 -7.21
N LYS A 363 -29.52 8.13 -7.89
CA LYS A 363 -29.14 9.26 -8.76
C LYS A 363 -29.80 9.26 -10.13
N PHE A 364 -30.41 8.15 -10.57
CA PHE A 364 -31.02 8.07 -11.91
C PHE A 364 -32.53 8.32 -11.92
N THR A 365 -33.21 8.28 -10.78
CA THR A 365 -34.68 8.40 -10.71
C THR A 365 -35.18 9.85 -10.52
N SER A 366 -34.29 10.84 -10.34
CA SER A 366 -34.67 12.25 -10.22
C SER A 366 -34.16 13.09 -11.40
N ILE A 367 -35.01 13.24 -12.43
CA ILE A 367 -34.82 14.13 -13.60
C ILE A 367 -34.67 15.64 -13.23
N LEU A 368 -34.64 15.99 -11.93
CA LEU A 368 -34.51 17.37 -11.44
C LEU A 368 -33.29 17.65 -10.53
N GLN A 369 -32.25 16.80 -10.51
CA GLN A 369 -31.06 17.01 -9.65
C GLN A 369 -29.72 17.20 -10.38
N LEU A 370 -29.74 17.78 -11.58
CA LEU A 370 -28.54 18.35 -12.22
C LEU A 370 -28.09 19.69 -11.60
N ALA A 371 -28.77 20.19 -10.57
CA ALA A 371 -28.46 21.47 -9.92
C ALA A 371 -27.93 21.39 -8.47
N LEU A 372 -27.93 20.25 -7.77
CA LEU A 372 -27.38 20.14 -6.41
C LEU A 372 -26.69 18.80 -6.14
N LYS A 373 -25.38 18.90 -5.89
CA LYS A 373 -24.34 17.89 -5.66
C LYS A 373 -24.48 17.10 -4.33
N ALA A 374 -25.69 16.84 -3.82
CA ALA A 374 -25.90 16.36 -2.44
C ALA A 374 -27.04 15.33 -2.22
N GLY A 375 -27.46 14.61 -3.26
CA GLY A 375 -28.52 13.60 -3.15
C GLY A 375 -28.03 12.27 -2.58
N VAL A 376 -27.97 12.19 -1.25
CA VAL A 376 -27.56 11.08 -0.36
C VAL A 376 -26.13 10.57 -0.61
N PHE A 377 -25.36 10.34 0.44
CA PHE A 377 -23.96 9.89 0.36
C PHE A 377 -23.85 8.52 1.05
N TYR A 378 -22.82 7.72 0.73
CA TYR A 378 -22.75 6.31 1.17
C TYR A 378 -22.74 6.14 2.70
N ASP A 379 -22.44 7.21 3.44
CA ASP A 379 -22.54 7.34 4.90
C ASP A 379 -23.99 7.26 5.43
N LYS A 380 -24.99 7.29 4.54
CA LYS A 380 -26.41 7.15 4.88
C LYS A 380 -26.97 5.75 4.65
N VAL A 381 -26.17 4.83 4.11
CA VAL A 381 -26.56 3.43 3.88
C VAL A 381 -26.06 2.59 5.05
N SER A 382 -26.97 1.92 5.75
CA SER A 382 -26.66 1.08 6.91
C SER A 382 -27.39 -0.26 6.83
N LYS A 383 -27.06 -1.19 7.72
CA LYS A 383 -27.64 -2.54 7.80
C LYS A 383 -27.51 -3.36 6.50
N VAL A 384 -26.47 -3.10 5.71
CA VAL A 384 -26.18 -3.92 4.52
C VAL A 384 -25.46 -5.18 4.97
N THR A 385 -25.96 -6.32 4.53
CA THR A 385 -25.38 -7.64 4.82
C THR A 385 -25.02 -8.33 3.53
N ILE A 386 -23.85 -8.97 3.51
CA ILE A 386 -23.53 -10.01 2.53
C ILE A 386 -23.66 -11.36 3.21
N TRP A 387 -24.51 -12.23 2.68
CA TRP A 387 -24.66 -13.60 3.17
C TRP A 387 -23.87 -14.60 2.32
N GLY A 388 -23.32 -15.62 2.98
CA GLY A 388 -22.79 -16.81 2.32
C GLY A 388 -21.32 -16.79 1.95
N ASN A 389 -21.03 -17.42 0.82
CA ASN A 389 -19.69 -17.53 0.27
C ASN A 389 -19.22 -16.21 -0.35
N HIS A 390 -17.92 -15.97 -0.40
CA HIS A 390 -17.32 -14.93 -1.23
C HIS A 390 -17.19 -15.44 -2.67
N SER A 391 -18.34 -15.49 -3.36
CA SER A 391 -18.48 -16.04 -4.71
C SER A 391 -19.69 -15.42 -5.42
N THR A 392 -19.95 -15.82 -6.65
CA THR A 392 -21.18 -15.47 -7.39
C THR A 392 -22.47 -16.03 -6.75
N THR A 393 -22.39 -16.83 -5.68
CA THR A 393 -23.57 -17.25 -4.91
C THR A 393 -23.87 -16.31 -3.74
N GLN A 394 -22.99 -15.37 -3.42
CA GLN A 394 -23.19 -14.41 -2.33
C GLN A 394 -24.52 -13.67 -2.46
N VAL A 395 -25.09 -13.28 -1.31
CA VAL A 395 -26.40 -12.62 -1.27
C VAL A 395 -26.28 -11.23 -0.67
N PRO A 396 -26.23 -10.17 -1.51
CA PRO A 396 -26.39 -8.79 -1.07
C PRO A 396 -27.83 -8.55 -0.58
N ASP A 397 -27.99 -8.49 0.74
CA ASP A 397 -29.30 -8.37 1.38
C ASP A 397 -29.79 -6.93 1.37
N PHE A 398 -30.77 -6.67 0.51
CA PHE A 398 -31.48 -5.40 0.47
C PHE A 398 -32.71 -5.35 1.39
N LEU A 399 -33.20 -6.50 1.89
CA LEU A 399 -34.42 -6.58 2.69
C LEU A 399 -34.21 -5.92 4.06
N ASN A 400 -33.04 -6.14 4.65
CA ASN A 400 -32.67 -5.58 5.95
C ASN A 400 -31.93 -4.24 5.84
N ALA A 401 -31.46 -3.89 4.65
CA ALA A 401 -30.72 -2.67 4.39
C ALA A 401 -31.58 -1.42 4.58
N LYS A 402 -30.93 -0.33 4.98
CA LYS A 402 -31.57 0.96 5.21
C LYS A 402 -30.86 2.10 4.50
N ILE A 403 -31.62 3.07 4.04
CA ILE A 403 -31.15 4.37 3.53
C ILE A 403 -31.77 5.46 4.39
N ASN A 404 -30.94 6.27 5.04
CA ASN A 404 -31.39 7.28 6.01
C ASN A 404 -32.33 6.71 7.10
N GLY A 405 -32.09 5.47 7.53
CA GLY A 405 -32.89 4.79 8.55
C GLY A 405 -34.22 4.18 8.07
N ILE A 406 -34.59 4.44 6.82
CA ILE A 406 -35.79 3.91 6.13
C ILE A 406 -35.41 2.63 5.38
N SER A 407 -36.33 1.66 5.29
CA SER A 407 -36.11 0.41 4.52
C SER A 407 -35.73 0.71 3.07
N VAL A 408 -34.74 0.01 2.52
CA VAL A 408 -34.37 0.13 1.10
C VAL A 408 -35.56 -0.11 0.18
N LYS A 409 -36.49 -1.02 0.53
CA LYS A 409 -37.69 -1.32 -0.27
C LYS A 409 -38.67 -0.15 -0.36
N GLU A 410 -38.64 0.77 0.61
CA GLU A 410 -39.46 2.00 0.59
C GLU A 410 -38.79 3.12 -0.22
N VAL A 411 -37.46 3.09 -0.34
CA VAL A 411 -36.66 4.14 -1.00
C VAL A 411 -36.38 3.79 -2.47
N ILE A 412 -36.13 2.51 -2.77
CA ILE A 412 -35.96 1.96 -4.12
C ILE A 412 -37.18 1.08 -4.38
N THR A 413 -38.17 1.65 -5.06
CA THR A 413 -39.45 0.98 -5.35
C THR A 413 -39.34 -0.03 -6.50
N ASP A 414 -38.25 0.00 -7.27
CA ASP A 414 -37.96 -0.98 -8.32
C ASP A 414 -37.50 -2.31 -7.72
N THR A 415 -38.48 -3.16 -7.39
CA THR A 415 -38.23 -4.49 -6.83
C THR A 415 -37.49 -5.38 -7.82
N LYS A 416 -37.74 -5.23 -9.13
CA LYS A 416 -37.05 -6.03 -10.15
C LYS A 416 -35.56 -5.71 -10.17
N TRP A 417 -35.21 -4.42 -10.08
CA TRP A 417 -33.81 -4.01 -9.96
C TRP A 417 -33.15 -4.60 -8.71
N LEU A 418 -33.82 -4.56 -7.56
CA LEU A 418 -33.29 -5.14 -6.30
C LEU A 418 -33.06 -6.65 -6.41
N GLU A 419 -33.97 -7.37 -7.08
CA GLU A 419 -33.96 -8.83 -7.15
C GLU A 419 -33.05 -9.42 -8.24
N GLU A 420 -32.90 -8.72 -9.36
CA GLU A 420 -32.20 -9.22 -10.55
C GLU A 420 -30.88 -8.46 -10.80
N GLU A 421 -30.93 -7.13 -10.86
CA GLU A 421 -29.78 -6.32 -11.32
C GLU A 421 -28.81 -5.95 -10.20
N PHE A 422 -29.32 -5.68 -8.99
CA PHE A 422 -28.51 -5.24 -7.86
C PHE A 422 -27.48 -6.30 -7.48
N THR A 423 -27.91 -7.55 -7.29
CA THR A 423 -27.04 -8.67 -6.95
C THR A 423 -25.97 -8.87 -8.03
N GLU A 424 -26.38 -8.87 -9.30
CA GLU A 424 -25.47 -9.02 -10.44
C GLU A 424 -24.44 -7.88 -10.52
N SER A 425 -24.86 -6.64 -10.25
CA SER A 425 -23.98 -5.47 -10.29
C SER A 425 -22.87 -5.50 -9.23
N VAL A 426 -23.15 -6.10 -8.07
CA VAL A 426 -22.17 -6.30 -7.00
C VAL A 426 -21.22 -7.42 -7.40
N GLN A 427 -21.75 -8.57 -7.82
CA GLN A 427 -20.97 -9.74 -8.21
C GLN A 427 -20.02 -9.45 -9.37
N LYS A 428 -20.48 -8.73 -10.40
CA LYS A 428 -19.67 -8.42 -11.60
C LYS A 428 -18.76 -7.20 -11.43
N ARG A 429 -18.78 -6.53 -10.27
CA ARG A 429 -18.07 -5.26 -10.08
C ARG A 429 -16.56 -5.38 -10.29
N GLY A 430 -15.94 -6.46 -9.81
CA GLY A 430 -14.51 -6.68 -10.01
C GLY A 430 -14.15 -6.85 -11.48
N GLY A 431 -14.98 -7.56 -12.26
CA GLY A 431 -14.78 -7.76 -13.69
C GLY A 431 -14.82 -6.45 -14.48
N VAL A 432 -15.77 -5.58 -14.15
CA VAL A 432 -15.86 -4.22 -14.73
C VAL A 432 -14.61 -3.39 -14.37
N LEU A 433 -14.09 -3.52 -13.15
CA LEU A 433 -12.86 -2.82 -12.74
C LEU A 433 -11.65 -3.33 -13.51
N ILE A 434 -11.48 -4.64 -13.71
CA ILE A 434 -10.40 -5.18 -14.53
C ILE A 434 -10.50 -4.66 -15.97
N GLN A 435 -11.69 -4.66 -16.58
CA GLN A 435 -11.86 -4.15 -17.94
C GLN A 435 -11.47 -2.67 -18.08
N LYS A 436 -11.69 -1.86 -17.04
CA LYS A 436 -11.36 -0.42 -17.05
C LYS A 436 -9.91 -0.12 -16.66
N TRP A 437 -9.35 -0.89 -15.72
CA TRP A 437 -8.08 -0.59 -15.07
C TRP A 437 -6.93 -1.49 -15.51
N GLY A 438 -7.23 -2.62 -16.17
CA GLY A 438 -6.25 -3.61 -16.61
C GLY A 438 -5.60 -4.43 -15.49
N ARG A 439 -6.01 -4.24 -14.23
CA ARG A 439 -5.47 -4.93 -13.05
C ARG A 439 -6.52 -5.10 -11.95
N SER A 440 -6.23 -5.96 -10.98
CA SER A 440 -7.12 -6.25 -9.85
C SER A 440 -7.39 -5.01 -8.97
N SER A 441 -8.49 -5.06 -8.21
CA SER A 441 -8.95 -3.95 -7.37
C SER A 441 -8.21 -3.88 -6.02
N ALA A 442 -6.87 -3.87 -6.07
CA ALA A 442 -6.01 -3.98 -4.88
C ALA A 442 -6.27 -2.87 -3.84
N ALA A 443 -6.35 -1.61 -4.27
CA ALA A 443 -6.54 -0.48 -3.35
C ALA A 443 -7.87 -0.54 -2.60
N SER A 444 -8.99 -0.82 -3.28
CA SER A 444 -10.29 -0.95 -2.62
C SER A 444 -10.37 -2.18 -1.72
N THR A 445 -9.65 -3.26 -2.07
CA THR A 445 -9.55 -4.45 -1.23
C THR A 445 -8.78 -4.13 0.06
N ALA A 446 -7.65 -3.43 -0.03
CA ALA A 446 -6.90 -2.98 1.14
C ALA A 446 -7.75 -2.10 2.07
N VAL A 447 -8.55 -1.18 1.52
CA VAL A 447 -9.52 -0.39 2.30
C VAL A 447 -10.54 -1.30 3.01
N SER A 448 -11.09 -2.29 2.31
CA SER A 448 -12.06 -3.21 2.93
C SER A 448 -11.47 -4.08 4.06
N ILE A 449 -10.17 -4.41 3.98
CA ILE A 449 -9.44 -5.10 5.07
C ILE A 449 -9.32 -4.16 6.28
N VAL A 450 -8.92 -2.92 6.06
CA VAL A 450 -8.87 -1.90 7.12
C VAL A 450 -10.24 -1.72 7.78
N ASP A 451 -11.29 -1.59 6.98
CA ASP A 451 -12.66 -1.46 7.45
C ASP A 451 -13.11 -2.68 8.27
N ALA A 452 -12.75 -3.89 7.85
CA ALA A 452 -13.07 -5.12 8.55
C ALA A 452 -12.37 -5.21 9.91
N ILE A 453 -11.07 -4.88 9.98
CA ILE A 453 -10.33 -4.83 11.26
C ILE A 453 -10.97 -3.78 12.17
N ARG A 454 -11.22 -2.57 11.65
CA ARG A 454 -11.83 -1.47 12.41
C ARG A 454 -13.20 -1.83 12.98
N SER A 455 -14.00 -2.60 12.25
CA SER A 455 -15.29 -3.11 12.74
C SER A 455 -15.18 -4.04 13.95
N LEU A 456 -14.01 -4.66 14.18
CA LEU A 456 -13.75 -5.50 15.35
C LEU A 456 -13.14 -4.72 16.51
N ILE A 457 -12.39 -3.64 16.24
CA ILE A 457 -11.67 -2.85 17.27
C ILE A 457 -12.34 -1.50 17.58
N THR A 458 -13.47 -1.20 16.94
CA THR A 458 -14.29 -0.02 17.19
C THR A 458 -15.70 -0.47 17.52
N PRO A 459 -16.35 0.05 18.58
CA PRO A 459 -17.74 -0.25 18.86
C PRO A 459 -18.61 0.00 17.64
N THR A 460 -19.40 -1.00 17.26
CA THR A 460 -20.32 -0.89 16.13
C THR A 460 -21.38 0.18 16.45
N PRO A 461 -21.70 1.10 15.51
CA PRO A 461 -22.72 2.11 15.73
C PRO A 461 -24.06 1.49 16.17
N PRO A 462 -24.79 2.12 17.12
CA PRO A 462 -26.07 1.60 17.59
C PRO A 462 -27.04 1.32 16.44
N GLY A 463 -27.50 0.07 16.37
CA GLY A 463 -28.43 -0.37 15.34
C GLY A 463 -27.83 -0.58 13.95
N ASP A 464 -26.51 -0.57 13.79
CA ASP A 464 -25.82 -0.98 12.55
C ASP A 464 -25.04 -2.29 12.76
N TRP A 465 -24.47 -2.82 11.67
CA TRP A 465 -23.67 -4.04 11.67
C TRP A 465 -22.67 -4.08 10.51
N PHE A 466 -21.83 -5.10 10.49
CA PHE A 466 -20.91 -5.39 9.40
C PHE A 466 -21.00 -6.87 8.97
N SER A 467 -20.63 -7.14 7.72
CA SER A 467 -20.57 -8.49 7.15
C SER A 467 -19.20 -9.11 7.42
N SER A 468 -19.19 -10.36 7.87
CA SER A 468 -17.97 -11.16 7.99
C SER A 468 -18.30 -12.63 7.82
N GLY A 469 -17.50 -13.33 7.00
CA GLY A 469 -17.51 -14.79 6.95
C GLY A 469 -16.98 -15.36 8.25
N VAL A 470 -17.82 -16.02 9.03
CA VAL A 470 -17.42 -16.53 10.35
C VAL A 470 -17.95 -17.94 10.56
N TYR A 471 -17.42 -18.62 11.57
CA TYR A 471 -17.82 -19.98 11.91
C TYR A 471 -19.31 -20.03 12.32
N THR A 472 -20.04 -21.02 11.80
CA THR A 472 -21.51 -21.06 11.91
C THR A 472 -22.06 -21.76 13.15
N ASP A 473 -21.25 -22.45 13.94
CA ASP A 473 -21.75 -23.16 15.11
C ASP A 473 -22.47 -22.22 16.09
N GLY A 474 -23.70 -22.59 16.47
CA GLY A 474 -24.53 -21.76 17.34
C GLY A 474 -25.17 -20.55 16.65
N ASN A 475 -25.15 -20.45 15.33
CA ASN A 475 -25.85 -19.37 14.61
C ASN A 475 -27.38 -19.44 14.86
N PRO A 476 -28.05 -18.29 15.04
CA PRO A 476 -29.49 -18.26 15.32
C PRO A 476 -30.38 -18.35 14.07
N TYR A 477 -29.78 -18.44 12.87
CA TYR A 477 -30.50 -18.28 11.61
C TYR A 477 -30.95 -19.60 10.99
N GLY A 478 -30.49 -20.75 11.50
CA GLY A 478 -30.76 -22.07 10.91
C GLY A 478 -29.90 -22.37 9.67
N ILE A 479 -28.75 -21.70 9.55
CA ILE A 479 -27.71 -22.03 8.56
C ILE A 479 -26.96 -23.27 9.06
N ALA A 480 -26.49 -24.11 8.13
CA ALA A 480 -25.70 -25.29 8.44
C ALA A 480 -24.50 -24.97 9.33
N GLU A 481 -24.28 -25.82 10.32
CA GLU A 481 -23.12 -25.73 11.22
C GLU A 481 -21.84 -26.22 10.53
N ASP A 482 -20.72 -25.93 11.18
CA ASP A 482 -19.39 -26.36 10.80
C ASP A 482 -18.93 -25.92 9.40
N ILE A 483 -19.27 -24.68 9.03
CA ILE A 483 -18.79 -23.98 7.84
C ILE A 483 -18.41 -22.54 8.20
N VAL A 484 -17.73 -21.84 7.28
CA VAL A 484 -17.53 -20.39 7.37
C VAL A 484 -18.51 -19.71 6.43
N PHE A 485 -19.43 -18.92 6.99
CA PHE A 485 -20.53 -18.30 6.25
C PHE A 485 -20.61 -16.81 6.59
N SER A 486 -20.74 -15.95 5.58
CA SER A 486 -20.88 -14.50 5.82
C SER A 486 -22.22 -14.18 6.45
N MET A 487 -22.20 -13.47 7.57
CA MET A 487 -23.37 -13.15 8.40
C MET A 487 -23.25 -11.74 8.98
N PRO A 488 -24.38 -11.11 9.38
CA PRO A 488 -24.35 -9.80 10.02
C PRO A 488 -23.83 -9.93 11.45
N CYS A 489 -22.78 -9.19 11.74
CA CYS A 489 -22.07 -9.19 13.01
C CYS A 489 -22.03 -7.77 13.59
N ARG A 490 -21.98 -7.68 14.92
CA ARG A 490 -21.68 -6.43 15.63
C ARG A 490 -20.60 -6.68 16.68
N SER A 491 -19.86 -5.64 17.02
CA SER A 491 -18.74 -5.70 17.96
C SER A 491 -18.81 -4.56 18.97
N GLU A 492 -18.33 -4.83 20.18
CA GLU A 492 -18.08 -3.81 21.20
C GLU A 492 -16.72 -3.10 21.00
N GLY A 493 -15.94 -3.47 19.98
CA GLY A 493 -14.63 -2.88 19.70
C GLY A 493 -13.48 -3.53 20.47
N ASN A 494 -13.66 -4.75 20.97
CA ASN A 494 -12.69 -5.51 21.77
C ASN A 494 -11.97 -6.62 20.97
N GLY A 495 -12.15 -6.65 19.65
CA GLY A 495 -11.64 -7.69 18.76
C GLY A 495 -12.59 -8.87 18.55
N ASP A 496 -13.66 -8.98 19.35
CA ASP A 496 -14.69 -10.02 19.21
C ASP A 496 -15.96 -9.47 18.54
N TYR A 497 -16.91 -10.36 18.23
CA TYR A 497 -18.21 -10.00 17.69
C TYR A 497 -19.31 -10.93 18.23
N GLU A 498 -20.55 -10.52 17.99
CA GLU A 498 -21.73 -11.35 18.12
C GLU A 498 -22.61 -11.25 16.86
N LEU A 499 -23.38 -12.30 16.58
CA LEU A 499 -24.32 -12.35 15.48
C LEU A 499 -25.57 -11.52 15.78
N VAL A 500 -26.05 -10.77 14.80
CA VAL A 500 -27.25 -9.93 14.94
C VAL A 500 -28.52 -10.77 14.90
N LYS A 501 -29.27 -10.82 16.01
CA LYS A 501 -30.50 -11.63 16.10
C LYS A 501 -31.72 -11.05 15.38
N GLU A 502 -31.78 -9.72 15.26
CA GLU A 502 -32.94 -8.99 14.71
C GLU A 502 -32.82 -8.82 13.19
N VAL A 503 -32.92 -9.92 12.46
CA VAL A 503 -32.86 -9.98 11.00
C VAL A 503 -34.17 -10.54 10.47
N ILE A 504 -34.71 -9.91 9.43
CA ILE A 504 -35.93 -10.33 8.75
C ILE A 504 -35.55 -11.24 7.57
N PHE A 505 -36.29 -12.32 7.39
CA PHE A 505 -36.16 -13.22 6.25
C PHE A 505 -37.48 -13.30 5.49
N ASP A 506 -37.39 -13.33 4.17
CA ASP A 506 -38.47 -13.72 3.25
C ASP A 506 -38.03 -14.90 2.37
N ASP A 507 -38.94 -15.44 1.58
CA ASP A 507 -38.66 -16.58 0.69
C ASP A 507 -37.57 -16.27 -0.33
N TYR A 508 -37.49 -15.01 -0.79
CA TYR A 508 -36.48 -14.54 -1.74
C TYR A 508 -35.07 -14.65 -1.14
N LEU A 509 -34.89 -14.11 0.07
CA LEU A 509 -33.61 -14.09 0.77
C LEU A 509 -33.22 -15.51 1.19
N TRP A 510 -34.15 -16.26 1.80
CA TRP A 510 -33.86 -17.60 2.31
C TRP A 510 -33.47 -18.58 1.21
N LYS A 511 -34.15 -18.55 0.06
CA LYS A 511 -33.81 -19.41 -1.09
C LYS A 511 -32.38 -19.15 -1.60
N ARG A 512 -31.93 -17.90 -1.59
CA ARG A 512 -30.57 -17.52 -2.01
C ARG A 512 -29.53 -17.91 -0.96
N ILE A 513 -29.83 -17.70 0.32
CA ILE A 513 -28.99 -18.17 1.45
C ILE A 513 -28.77 -19.68 1.35
N LYS A 514 -29.82 -20.46 1.08
CA LYS A 514 -29.69 -21.92 0.89
C LYS A 514 -28.88 -22.31 -0.35
N LYS A 515 -28.93 -21.52 -1.42
CA LYS A 515 -28.10 -21.78 -2.62
C LYS A 515 -26.60 -21.61 -2.31
N THR A 516 -26.23 -20.55 -1.59
CA THR A 516 -24.82 -20.33 -1.21
C THR A 516 -24.35 -21.27 -0.10
N GLU A 517 -25.24 -21.67 0.82
CA GLU A 517 -24.98 -22.74 1.78
C GLU A 517 -24.66 -24.07 1.09
N ALA A 518 -25.45 -24.45 0.07
CA ALA A 518 -25.22 -25.67 -0.70
C ALA A 518 -23.85 -25.68 -1.39
N GLU A 519 -23.41 -24.52 -1.91
CA GLU A 519 -22.06 -24.37 -2.46
C GLU A 519 -20.98 -24.58 -1.39
N LEU A 520 -21.08 -23.90 -0.24
CA LEU A 520 -20.08 -24.05 0.83
C LEU A 520 -20.00 -25.47 1.35
N LEU A 521 -21.14 -26.17 1.46
CA LEU A 521 -21.15 -27.58 1.84
C LEU A 521 -20.50 -28.47 0.77
N ALA A 522 -20.63 -28.12 -0.51
CA ALA A 522 -19.93 -28.82 -1.59
C ALA A 522 -18.42 -28.57 -1.57
N GLU A 523 -17.99 -27.32 -1.35
CA GLU A 523 -16.58 -26.97 -1.16
C GLU A 523 -15.99 -27.71 0.04
N LYS A 524 -16.69 -27.71 1.18
CA LYS A 524 -16.29 -28.43 2.40
C LYS A 524 -16.04 -29.92 2.13
N ARG A 525 -16.97 -30.60 1.43
CA ARG A 525 -16.77 -32.02 1.05
C ARG A 525 -15.59 -32.21 0.10
N CYS A 526 -15.35 -31.27 -0.80
CA CYS A 526 -14.23 -31.32 -1.74
C CYS A 526 -12.87 -31.20 -1.02
N VAL A 527 -12.82 -30.53 0.13
CA VAL A 527 -11.59 -30.36 0.94
C VAL A 527 -11.56 -31.24 2.20
N GLY A 528 -12.39 -32.28 2.27
CA GLY A 528 -12.51 -33.16 3.45
C GLY A 528 -11.19 -33.77 3.92
N HIS A 529 -10.24 -33.98 3.00
CA HIS A 529 -8.89 -34.49 3.31
C HIS A 529 -8.00 -33.47 4.02
N LEU A 530 -8.33 -32.17 3.95
CA LEU A 530 -7.60 -31.08 4.60
C LEU A 530 -8.25 -30.63 5.92
N THR A 531 -9.52 -30.97 6.14
CA THR A 531 -10.28 -30.61 7.35
C THR A 531 -10.40 -31.74 8.37
N GLY A 532 -9.89 -32.94 8.04
CA GLY A 532 -9.97 -34.11 8.91
C GLY A 532 -11.30 -34.88 8.83
N GLU A 533 -12.12 -34.63 7.80
CA GLU A 533 -13.44 -35.25 7.61
C GLU A 533 -13.41 -36.51 6.72
N GLY A 534 -12.24 -36.89 6.22
CA GLY A 534 -12.04 -38.12 5.45
C GLY A 534 -11.70 -37.86 3.99
N ASN A 535 -12.18 -38.72 3.09
CA ASN A 535 -11.88 -38.60 1.66
C ASN A 535 -12.58 -37.39 1.02
N ALA A 536 -11.88 -36.70 0.13
CA ALA A 536 -12.45 -35.64 -0.68
C ALA A 536 -13.53 -36.16 -1.64
N PHE A 537 -14.66 -35.45 -1.71
CA PHE A 537 -15.67 -35.63 -2.74
C PHE A 537 -16.03 -34.27 -3.35
N CYS A 538 -15.55 -34.02 -4.57
CA CYS A 538 -15.71 -32.75 -5.27
C CYS A 538 -16.86 -32.83 -6.28
N ASP A 539 -17.99 -32.21 -5.93
CA ASP A 539 -19.13 -31.97 -6.82
C ASP A 539 -19.44 -30.47 -6.79
N LEU A 540 -18.65 -29.70 -7.55
CA LEU A 540 -18.66 -28.24 -7.52
C LEU A 540 -19.22 -27.67 -8.83
N PRO A 541 -19.97 -26.56 -8.77
CA PRO A 541 -20.30 -25.83 -9.97
C PRO A 541 -19.03 -25.19 -10.58
N GLU A 542 -18.84 -25.36 -11.90
CA GLU A 542 -17.60 -25.05 -12.63
C GLU A 542 -17.19 -23.56 -12.59
N ASP A 543 -18.14 -22.62 -12.51
CA ASP A 543 -17.84 -21.19 -12.62
C ASP A 543 -18.60 -20.32 -11.62
N THR A 544 -17.95 -20.01 -10.51
CA THR A 544 -18.55 -19.26 -9.40
C THR A 544 -17.59 -18.23 -8.77
N MET A 545 -16.33 -18.20 -9.23
CA MET A 545 -15.37 -17.20 -8.80
C MET A 545 -15.86 -15.79 -9.18
N LEU A 546 -15.73 -14.83 -8.26
CA LEU A 546 -16.12 -13.45 -8.56
C LEU A 546 -15.26 -12.89 -9.69
N PRO A 547 -15.87 -12.32 -10.75
CA PRO A 547 -15.12 -11.63 -11.79
C PRO A 547 -14.25 -10.55 -11.17
N GLY A 548 -12.96 -10.50 -11.55
CA GLY A 548 -12.04 -9.47 -11.07
C GLY A 548 -11.06 -9.90 -9.98
N GLU A 549 -11.24 -11.12 -9.46
CA GLU A 549 -10.41 -11.67 -8.39
C GLU A 549 -9.58 -12.81 -8.99
N GLN A 550 -8.38 -12.46 -9.46
CA GLN A 550 -7.37 -13.42 -9.91
C GLN A 550 -6.19 -13.40 -8.96
#